data_AF-A0A1U7GMV4-F1
#
_entry.id   AF-A0A1U7GMV4-F1
#
_cell.length_a   1.000
_cell.length_b   1.000
_cell.length_c   1.000
_cell.angle_alpha   90.00
_cell.angle_beta   90.00
_cell.angle_gamma   90.00
#
_symmetry.space_group_name_H-M   'P 1'
#
loop_
_entity.id
_entity.type
_entity.pdbx_description
1 polymer ?
#
loop_
_entity_poly.entity_id
_entity_poly.type
_entity_poly.pdbx_seq_one_letter_code
_entity_poly.pdbx_strand_id
1 'polypeptide(L)'
;MRRPDGLVRPPCSSNSVVKHGRDDIRPDRRRCECKGRLKRFDDLTGTVFAGRHLPLRIRIARLDLMGLNLSGLQIARELGRRP
;
A
#
# COMPACT_ATOMS: atom_id res chain seq x y z
N MET A 1 -4.97 -15.75 6.10
CA MET A 1 -5.55 -15.25 7.37
C MET A 1 -5.91 -13.79 7.24
N ARG A 2 -7.21 -13.45 7.25
CA ARG A 2 -7.73 -12.09 7.45
C ARG A 2 -7.86 -11.88 8.97
N ARG A 3 -7.47 -10.70 9.48
CA ARG A 3 -7.74 -10.34 10.88
C ARG A 3 -9.20 -9.95 11.07
N PRO A 4 -9.75 -10.07 12.30
CA PRO A 4 -11.12 -9.68 12.61
C PRO A 4 -11.43 -8.22 12.24
N ASP A 5 -10.44 -7.33 12.27
CA ASP A 5 -10.60 -5.91 11.91
C ASP A 5 -10.59 -5.61 10.39
N GLY A 6 -10.51 -6.64 9.54
CA GLY A 6 -10.40 -6.52 8.09
C GLY A 6 -9.05 -5.99 7.58
N LEU A 7 -8.16 -5.57 8.48
CA LEU A 7 -6.90 -4.92 8.12
C LEU A 7 -5.87 -5.86 7.49
N VAL A 8 -5.26 -5.41 6.39
CA VAL A 8 -4.02 -6.00 5.87
C VAL A 8 -2.93 -5.90 6.94
N ARG A 9 -2.09 -6.95 7.06
CA ARG A 9 -1.00 -6.98 8.05
C ARG A 9 -0.21 -5.66 8.01
N PRO A 10 -0.11 -4.94 9.14
CA PRO A 10 0.66 -3.71 9.16
C PRO A 10 2.13 -4.03 8.88
N PRO A 11 2.86 -3.15 8.16
CA PRO A 11 4.26 -3.37 7.79
C PRO A 11 5.19 -3.56 9.00
N CYS A 12 4.68 -3.23 10.19
CA CYS A 12 5.39 -3.32 11.43
C CYS A 12 5.22 -4.63 12.22
N SER A 13 4.44 -5.60 11.72
CA SER A 13 4.10 -6.88 12.39
C SER A 13 3.46 -6.80 13.78
N SER A 14 3.33 -5.61 14.38
CA SER A 14 2.68 -5.41 15.68
C SER A 14 1.16 -5.48 15.59
N ASN A 15 0.50 -5.82 16.70
CA ASN A 15 -0.97 -5.82 16.81
C ASN A 15 -1.56 -4.44 17.12
N SER A 16 -0.71 -3.45 17.39
CA SER A 16 -1.12 -2.14 17.88
C SER A 16 -1.18 -1.14 16.72
N VAL A 17 -2.32 -1.08 16.02
CA VAL A 17 -2.57 -0.14 14.91
C VAL A 17 -3.67 0.83 15.30
N VAL A 18 -3.39 2.14 15.20
CA VAL A 18 -4.37 3.21 15.32
C VAL A 18 -4.93 3.54 13.94
N LYS A 19 -6.24 3.61 13.84
CA LYS A 19 -6.97 4.00 12.64
C LYS A 19 -7.21 5.50 12.71
N HIS A 20 -6.45 6.27 11.93
CA HIS A 20 -6.80 7.67 11.67
C HIS A 20 -7.94 7.65 10.63
N GLY A 21 -8.92 8.55 10.72
CA GLY A 21 -10.17 8.48 9.96
C GLY A 21 -10.00 8.30 8.44
N ARG A 22 -11.11 7.96 7.76
CA ARG A 22 -11.17 8.02 6.30
C ARG A 22 -11.24 9.49 5.89
N ASP A 23 -10.52 9.84 4.83
CA ASP A 23 -10.59 11.18 4.24
C ASP A 23 -11.90 11.28 3.46
N ASP A 24 -12.67 12.35 3.65
CA ASP A 24 -13.97 12.54 2.97
C ASP A 24 -13.80 12.62 1.44
N ILE A 25 -12.62 13.06 0.99
CA ILE A 25 -12.27 13.13 -0.44
C ILE A 25 -11.84 11.76 -0.98
N ARG A 26 -11.36 10.86 -0.11
CA ARG A 26 -10.80 9.54 -0.51
C ARG A 26 -11.28 8.45 0.46
N PRO A 27 -12.57 8.06 0.39
CA PRO A 27 -13.16 7.09 1.31
C PRO A 27 -12.56 5.69 1.20
N ASP A 28 -11.93 5.38 0.05
CA ASP A 28 -11.19 4.15 -0.24
C ASP A 28 -9.83 4.07 0.49
N ARG A 29 -9.34 5.20 1.01
CA ARG A 29 -8.07 5.32 1.71
C ARG A 29 -8.28 5.63 3.19
N ARG A 30 -7.80 4.74 4.06
CA ARG A 30 -7.75 5.02 5.51
C ARG A 30 -6.31 5.16 5.99
N ARG A 31 -5.99 6.27 6.66
CA ARG A 31 -4.66 6.47 7.23
C ARG A 31 -4.52 5.66 8.50
N CYS A 32 -3.46 4.90 8.64
CA CYS A 32 -3.20 4.08 9.82
C CYS A 32 -1.81 4.37 10.38
N GLU A 33 -1.66 4.19 11.68
CA GLU A 33 -0.38 4.32 12.35
C GLU A 33 -0.11 3.09 13.20
N CYS A 34 1.07 2.53 13.02
CA CYS A 34 1.53 1.43 13.84
C CYS A 34 2.24 1.96 15.08
N LYS A 35 1.72 1.68 16.28
CA LYS A 35 2.36 2.07 17.54
C LYS A 35 3.69 1.36 17.77
N GLY A 36 3.81 0.10 17.35
CA GLY A 36 5.03 -0.70 17.56
C GLY A 36 6.27 -0.17 16.83
N ARG A 37 6.13 0.64 15.78
CA ARG A 37 7.25 1.28 15.06
C ARG A 37 7.04 2.77 14.80
N LEU A 38 6.00 3.37 15.39
CA LEU A 38 5.55 4.74 15.14
C LEU A 38 5.48 5.09 13.64
N LYS A 39 5.05 4.12 12.82
CA LYS A 39 5.09 4.23 11.36
C LYS A 39 3.70 4.38 10.79
N ARG A 40 3.51 5.43 9.99
CA ARG A 40 2.26 5.69 9.26
C ARG A 40 2.22 4.91 7.95
N PHE A 41 1.04 4.40 7.60
CA PHE A 41 0.79 3.72 6.33
C PHE A 41 -0.66 3.92 5.88
N ASP A 42 -0.89 3.77 4.58
CA ASP A 42 -2.24 3.81 4.03
C ASP A 42 -2.82 2.39 4.01
N ASP A 43 -3.98 2.24 4.65
CA ASP A 43 -4.82 1.07 4.55
C ASP A 43 -5.77 1.26 3.36
N LEU A 44 -5.63 0.38 2.38
CA LEU A 44 -6.42 0.32 1.15
C LEU A 44 -7.24 -0.98 1.09
N THR A 45 -7.56 -1.56 2.25
CA THR A 45 -8.45 -2.72 2.36
C THR A 45 -9.76 -2.44 1.63
N GLY A 46 -10.19 -3.38 0.78
CA GLY A 46 -11.41 -3.23 -0.03
C GLY A 46 -11.17 -2.65 -1.44
N THR A 47 -9.94 -2.26 -1.76
CA THR A 47 -9.56 -1.84 -3.12
C THR A 47 -8.78 -2.94 -3.87
N VAL A 48 -8.60 -2.78 -5.17
CA VAL A 48 -7.67 -3.60 -6.00
C VAL A 48 -6.21 -3.54 -5.50
N PHE A 49 -5.92 -2.60 -4.60
CA PHE A 49 -4.62 -2.39 -3.99
C PHE A 49 -4.48 -3.06 -2.62
N ALA A 50 -5.50 -3.76 -2.13
CA ALA A 50 -5.44 -4.51 -0.87
C ALA A 50 -4.38 -5.65 -0.93
N GLY A 51 -3.73 -5.92 0.21
CA GLY A 51 -2.86 -7.09 0.38
C GLY A 51 -1.48 -7.06 -0.30
N ARG A 52 -1.18 -6.06 -1.15
CA ARG A 52 0.14 -5.88 -1.78
C ARG A 52 0.86 -4.67 -1.14
N HIS A 53 2.01 -4.92 -0.51
CA HIS A 53 2.82 -3.93 0.22
C HIS A 53 3.63 -2.98 -0.70
N LEU A 54 3.00 -2.48 -1.76
CA LEU A 54 3.60 -1.48 -2.64
C LEU A 54 2.99 -0.11 -2.33
N PRO A 55 3.82 0.92 -2.05
CA PRO A 55 3.36 2.30 -1.97
C PRO A 55 2.52 2.66 -3.20
N LEU A 56 1.44 3.43 -3.03
CA LEU A 56 0.57 3.87 -4.13
C LEU A 56 1.36 4.51 -5.28
N ARG A 57 2.35 5.35 -4.95
CA ARG A 57 3.25 5.99 -5.93
C ARG A 57 3.96 4.98 -6.85
N ILE A 58 4.41 3.84 -6.32
CA ILE A 58 5.10 2.80 -7.08
C ILE A 58 4.11 2.12 -8.05
N ARG A 59 2.84 2.01 -7.66
CA ARG A 59 1.79 1.38 -8.48
C ARG A 59 1.39 2.27 -9.65
N ILE A 60 1.19 3.56 -9.39
CA ILE A 60 0.86 4.55 -10.42
C ILE A 60 2.02 4.60 -11.43
N ALA A 61 3.26 4.79 -10.94
CA ALA A 61 4.43 4.78 -11.81
C ALA A 61 4.57 3.48 -12.63
N ARG A 62 4.27 2.31 -12.04
CA ARG A 62 4.27 1.04 -12.78
C ARG A 62 3.23 1.01 -13.92
N LEU A 63 2.03 1.56 -13.69
CA LEU A 63 0.98 1.63 -14.70
C LEU A 63 1.38 2.59 -15.84
N ASP A 64 1.96 3.74 -15.50
CA ASP A 64 2.43 4.71 -16.49
C ASP A 64 3.52 4.09 -17.38
N LEU A 65 4.50 3.41 -16.79
CA LEU A 65 5.58 2.74 -17.51
C LEU A 65 5.09 1.55 -18.36
N MET A 66 4.04 0.85 -17.92
CA MET A 66 3.35 -0.15 -18.76
C MET A 66 2.65 0.51 -19.95
N GLY A 67 2.05 1.68 -19.76
CA GLY A 67 1.46 2.48 -20.84
C GLY A 67 2.47 2.97 -21.88
N LEU A 68 3.73 3.16 -21.46
CA LEU A 68 4.88 3.41 -22.35
C LEU A 68 5.44 2.13 -22.99
N ASN A 69 4.79 0.99 -22.79
CA ASN A 69 5.16 -0.33 -23.33
C ASN A 69 6.59 -0.79 -22.97
N LEU A 70 7.05 -0.41 -21.77
CA LEU A 70 8.35 -0.84 -21.25
C LEU A 70 8.32 -2.30 -20.80
N SER A 71 9.45 -3.00 -20.96
CA SER A 71 9.57 -4.38 -20.48
C SER A 71 9.46 -4.45 -18.95
N GLY A 72 8.95 -5.57 -18.42
CA GLY A 72 8.86 -5.77 -16.96
C GLY A 72 10.20 -5.63 -16.24
N LEU A 73 11.31 -6.02 -16.89
CA LEU A 73 12.67 -5.86 -16.36
C LEU A 73 13.08 -4.39 -16.28
N GLN A 74 12.77 -3.60 -17.31
CA GLN A 74 13.08 -2.17 -17.34
C GLN A 74 12.24 -1.42 -16.31
N ILE A 75 10.95 -1.73 -16.20
CA ILE A 75 10.07 -1.19 -15.15
C ILE A 75 10.64 -1.50 -13.76
N ALA A 76 11.15 -2.71 -13.52
CA ALA A 76 11.76 -3.07 -12.25
C ALA A 76 13.02 -2.22 -11.96
N ARG A 77 13.88 -2.00 -12.97
CA ARG A 77 15.06 -1.12 -12.87
C ARG A 77 14.68 0.32 -12.55
N GLU A 78 13.73 0.91 -13.28
CA GLU A 78 13.27 2.29 -13.07
C GLU A 78 12.66 2.49 -11.68
N LEU A 79 11.97 1.48 -11.15
CA LEU A 79 11.36 1.54 -9.82
C LEU A 79 12.31 1.13 -8.68
N GLY A 80 13.59 0.85 -8.98
CA GLY A 80 14.57 0.39 -8.00
C GLY A 80 14.17 -0.92 -7.32
N ARG A 81 13.47 -1.79 -8.04
CA ARG A 81 12.88 -3.04 -7.54
C ARG A 81 13.59 -4.23 -8.17
N ARG A 82 13.75 -5.30 -7.40
CA ARG A 82 14.12 -6.60 -7.96
C ARG A 82 12.94 -7.10 -8.81
N PRO A 83 13.18 -7.61 -10.04
CA PRO A 83 12.12 -8.10 -10.93
C PRO A 83 11.30 -9.23 -10.29
#